data_AF-A0A0C9XF78-F1
#
_entry.id   AF-A0A0C9XF78-F1
#
_cell.length_a   1.000
_cell.length_b   1.000
_cell.length_c   1.000
_cell.angle_alpha   90.00
_cell.angle_beta   90.00
_cell.angle_gamma   90.00
#
_symmetry.space_group_name_H-M   'P 1'
#
loop_
_entity.id
_entity.type
_entity.pdbx_description
1 polymer ?
#
loop_
_entity_poly.entity_id
_entity_poly.type
_entity_poly.pdbx_seq_one_letter_code
_entity_poly.pdbx_strand_id
1 'polypeptide(L)'
;MYWGWCKYRYREVEKKAFKDAKEAEQHFLEECPKEVIQCFINRLQRFMSAYCKRLTGAAAAWAVCKQKQHRAINQMVMMVIDVLMNPAAPAAAVAEA
;
A
#
# COMPACT_ATOMS: atom_id res chain seq x y z
N MET A 1 -3.62 7.55 4.51
CA MET A 1 -3.42 7.78 3.07
C MET A 1 -3.86 9.21 2.79
N TYR A 2 -3.21 9.94 1.88
CA TYR A 2 -3.51 11.36 1.59
C TYR A 2 -5.02 11.63 1.50
N TRP A 3 -5.70 10.87 0.64
CA TRP A 3 -7.15 10.95 0.49
C TRP A 3 -7.94 10.62 1.77
N GLY A 4 -7.49 9.65 2.56
CA GLY A 4 -8.12 9.30 3.83
C GLY A 4 -8.02 10.41 4.88
N TRP A 5 -6.89 11.13 4.93
CA TRP A 5 -6.71 12.29 5.80
C TRP A 5 -7.62 13.44 5.37
N CYS A 6 -7.59 13.78 4.07
CA CYS A 6 -8.42 14.85 3.52
C CYS A 6 -9.91 14.56 3.73
N LYS A 7 -10.35 13.33 3.44
CA LYS A 7 -11.75 12.91 3.62
C LYS A 7 -12.20 12.92 5.09
N TYR A 8 -11.29 12.56 6.00
CA TYR A 8 -11.59 12.57 7.43
C TYR A 8 -11.85 14.00 7.92
N ARG A 9 -10.93 14.93 7.62
CA ARG A 9 -11.05 16.35 7.99
C ARG A 9 -12.21 17.04 7.28
N TYR A 10 -12.40 16.71 6.00
CA TYR A 10 -13.56 17.13 5.24
C TYR A 10 -14.84 16.77 6.00
N ARG A 11 -15.01 15.54 6.49
CA ARG A 11 -16.24 15.12 7.21
C ARG A 11 -16.49 15.83 8.53
N GLU A 12 -15.47 16.39 9.16
CA GLU A 12 -15.62 17.13 10.42
C GLU A 12 -16.24 18.53 10.22
N VAL A 13 -16.14 19.08 9.01
CA VAL A 13 -16.69 20.40 8.70
C VAL A 13 -18.14 20.28 8.21
N GLU A 14 -19.02 21.03 8.84
CA GLU A 14 -20.39 21.25 8.36
C GLU A 14 -20.37 22.16 7.12
N LYS A 15 -21.06 21.76 6.05
CA LYS A 15 -21.18 22.58 4.82
C LYS A 15 -22.65 22.78 4.53
N LYS A 16 -23.06 24.04 4.37
CA LYS A 16 -24.46 24.42 4.14
C LYS A 16 -24.77 24.55 2.66
N ALA A 17 -23.80 25.00 1.87
CA ALA A 17 -23.89 25.11 0.42
C ALA A 17 -22.84 24.27 -0.30
N PHE A 18 -23.09 24.00 -1.58
CA PHE A 18 -22.14 23.31 -2.46
C PHE A 18 -20.82 24.06 -2.62
N LYS A 19 -20.86 25.40 -2.59
CA LYS A 19 -19.66 26.25 -2.64
C LYS A 19 -18.74 25.97 -1.44
N ASP A 20 -19.31 25.96 -0.23
CA ASP A 20 -18.58 25.65 1.01
C ASP A 20 -17.96 24.24 0.97
N ALA A 21 -18.67 23.28 0.37
CA ALA A 21 -18.15 21.93 0.15
C ALA A 21 -16.93 21.93 -0.77
N LYS A 22 -16.95 22.71 -1.85
CA LYS A 22 -15.81 22.80 -2.78
C LYS A 22 -14.62 23.51 -2.16
N GLU A 23 -14.86 24.58 -1.42
CA GLU A 23 -13.81 25.31 -0.70
C GLU A 23 -13.18 24.45 0.39
N ALA A 24 -13.99 23.71 1.17
CA ALA A 24 -13.49 22.79 2.18
C ALA A 24 -12.66 21.64 1.57
N GLU A 25 -13.04 21.12 0.40
CA GLU A 25 -12.24 20.11 -0.30
C GLU A 25 -10.87 20.65 -0.68
N GLN A 26 -10.81 21.81 -1.33
CA GLN A 26 -9.54 22.44 -1.73
C GLN A 26 -8.66 22.75 -0.51
N HIS A 27 -9.25 23.33 0.52
CA HIS A 27 -8.55 23.66 1.76
C HIS A 27 -7.86 22.43 2.36
N PHE A 28 -8.57 21.31 2.54
CA PHE A 28 -7.97 20.12 3.15
C PHE A 28 -6.99 19.37 2.24
N LEU A 29 -7.12 19.50 0.92
CA LEU A 29 -6.13 18.98 -0.01
C LEU A 29 -4.79 19.73 0.11
N GLU A 30 -4.83 21.04 0.32
CA GLU A 30 -3.66 21.92 0.47
C GLU A 30 -3.07 21.88 1.89
N GLU A 31 -3.92 21.78 2.92
CA GLU A 31 -3.51 21.73 4.34
C GLU A 31 -2.84 20.40 4.72
N CYS A 32 -2.98 19.35 3.90
CA CYS A 32 -2.46 18.04 4.23
C CYS A 32 -0.96 18.09 4.52
N PRO A 33 -0.51 17.66 5.71
CA PRO A 33 0.90 17.72 6.07
C PRO A 33 1.77 16.94 5.09
N LYS A 34 2.96 17.48 4.79
CA LYS A 34 3.92 16.88 3.87
C LYS A 34 4.30 15.46 4.30
N GLU A 35 4.36 15.21 5.60
CA GLU A 35 4.69 13.91 6.19
C GLU A 35 3.63 12.87 5.83
N VAL A 36 2.34 13.24 5.80
CA VAL A 36 1.25 12.34 5.42
C VAL A 36 1.35 11.95 3.95
N ILE A 37 1.72 12.90 3.08
CA ILE A 37 1.97 12.67 1.65
C ILE A 37 3.17 11.72 1.48
N GLN A 38 4.27 11.98 2.16
CA GLN A 38 5.47 11.13 2.12
C GLN A 38 5.17 9.71 2.61
N CYS A 39 4.48 9.55 3.74
CA CYS A 39 4.05 8.24 4.24
C CYS A 39 3.19 7.50 3.22
N PHE A 40 2.32 8.21 2.50
CA PHE A 40 1.49 7.61 1.45
C PHE A 40 2.31 7.13 0.26
N ILE A 41 3.21 7.95 -0.28
CA ILE A 41 4.10 7.58 -1.39
C ILE A 41 4.97 6.38 -1.01
N ASN A 42 5.56 6.40 0.19
CA ASN A 42 6.37 5.30 0.71
C ASN A 42 5.57 4.00 0.82
N ARG A 43 4.31 4.07 1.27
CA ARG A 43 3.42 2.91 1.34
C ARG A 43 3.07 2.39 -0.06
N LEU A 44 2.74 3.28 -0.99
CA LEU A 44 2.46 2.91 -2.39
C LEU A 44 3.66 2.21 -3.03
N GLN A 45 4.87 2.73 -2.86
CA GLN A 45 6.08 2.11 -3.40
C GLN A 45 6.28 0.67 -2.91
N ARG A 46 5.96 0.37 -1.65
CA ARG A 46 6.02 -1.01 -1.12
C ARG A 46 5.00 -1.93 -1.78
N PHE A 47 3.77 -1.46 -1.97
CA PHE A 47 2.75 -2.23 -2.70
C PHE A 47 3.12 -2.42 -4.17
N MET A 48 3.62 -1.38 -4.84
CA MET A 48 4.11 -1.49 -6.22
C MET A 48 5.25 -2.51 -6.32
N SER A 49 6.20 -2.50 -5.39
CA SER A 49 7.26 -3.52 -5.34
C SER A 49 6.70 -4.94 -5.18
N ALA A 50 5.62 -5.12 -4.42
CA ALA A 50 4.94 -6.40 -4.26
C ALA A 50 4.28 -6.87 -5.55
N TYR A 51 3.52 -5.99 -6.20
CA TYR A 51 2.85 -6.29 -7.46
C TYR A 51 3.83 -6.56 -8.60
N CYS A 52 4.92 -5.80 -8.69
CA CYS A 52 6.00 -6.07 -9.64
C CYS A 52 6.62 -7.47 -9.46
N LYS A 53 6.55 -8.01 -8.24
CA LYS A 53 7.01 -9.36 -7.91
C LYS A 53 5.89 -10.41 -7.97
N ARG A 54 4.78 -10.09 -8.64
CA ARG A 54 3.62 -10.97 -8.86
C ARG A 54 2.85 -11.36 -7.60
N LEU A 55 3.06 -10.67 -6.48
CA LEU A 55 2.20 -10.82 -5.30
C LEU A 55 0.87 -10.14 -5.54
N THR A 56 -0.24 -10.82 -5.27
CA THR A 56 -1.59 -10.27 -5.45
C THR A 56 -2.33 -10.16 -4.11
N GLY A 57 -3.27 -9.21 -4.03
CA GLY A 57 -4.24 -9.08 -2.94
C GLY A 57 -3.67 -9.23 -1.52
N ALA A 58 -4.16 -10.25 -0.80
CA ALA A 58 -3.82 -10.51 0.60
C ALA A 58 -2.33 -10.81 0.81
N ALA A 59 -1.66 -11.46 -0.14
CA ALA A 59 -0.24 -11.78 -0.05
C ALA A 59 0.63 -10.52 -0.09
N ALA A 60 0.29 -9.57 -0.98
CA ALA A 60 0.95 -8.27 -1.03
C ALA A 60 0.72 -7.47 0.27
N ALA A 61 -0.50 -7.47 0.80
CA ALA A 61 -0.82 -6.81 2.06
C ALA A 61 -0.02 -7.39 3.23
N TRP A 62 0.06 -8.72 3.33
CA TRP A 62 0.85 -9.41 4.35
C TRP A 62 2.34 -9.09 4.26
N ALA A 63 2.90 -9.12 3.05
CA ALA A 63 4.31 -8.80 2.81
C ALA A 63 4.66 -7.37 3.23
N VAL A 64 3.80 -6.40 2.90
CA VAL A 64 3.97 -4.99 3.29
C VAL A 64 3.86 -4.80 4.81
N CYS A 65 2.98 -5.55 5.47
CA CYS A 65 2.84 -5.52 6.94
C CYS A 65 4.06 -6.11 7.66
N LYS A 66 4.65 -7.17 7.11
CA LYS A 66 5.79 -7.85 7.71
C LYS A 66 7.10 -7.09 7.49
N GLN A 67 7.27 -6.45 6.34
CA GLN A 67 8.48 -5.69 6.01
C GLN A 67 8.31 -4.18 6.26
N LYS A 68 8.56 -3.78 7.50
CA LYS A 68 8.48 -2.37 7.92
C LYS A 68 9.74 -1.54 7.61
N GLN A 69 10.90 -2.19 7.56
CA GLN A 69 12.22 -1.54 7.44
C GLN A 69 12.67 -1.37 5.97
N HIS A 70 12.42 -2.35 5.12
CA HIS A 70 12.89 -2.32 3.74
C HIS A 70 11.89 -1.61 2.82
N ARG A 71 12.40 -0.73 1.94
CA ARG A 71 11.59 -0.05 0.90
C ARG A 71 11.15 -1.00 -0.22
N ALA A 72 11.76 -2.19 -0.30
CA ALA A 72 11.45 -3.25 -1.25
C ALA A 72 11.30 -4.59 -0.52
N ILE A 73 10.43 -5.46 -1.02
CA ILE A 73 10.23 -6.80 -0.44
C ILE A 73 11.51 -7.64 -0.62
N ASN A 74 12.15 -8.03 0.49
CA ASN A 74 13.28 -8.96 0.49
C ASN A 74 12.92 -10.27 -0.22
N GLN A 75 13.87 -10.78 -1.02
CA GLN A 75 13.77 -12.01 -1.78
C GLN A 75 13.50 -13.25 -0.91
N MET A 76 13.98 -13.28 0.33
CA MET A 76 13.65 -14.33 1.30
C MET A 76 12.14 -14.41 1.58
N VAL A 77 11.48 -13.27 1.74
CA VAL A 77 10.02 -13.23 1.97
C VAL A 77 9.27 -13.57 0.68
N MET A 78 9.83 -13.23 -0.48
CA MET A 78 9.28 -13.70 -1.76
C MET A 78 9.30 -15.22 -1.83
N MET A 79 10.42 -15.88 -1.47
CA MET A 79 10.51 -17.34 -1.45
C MET A 79 9.50 -17.96 -0.49
N VAL A 80 9.39 -17.42 0.74
CA VAL A 80 8.40 -17.93 1.72
C VAL A 80 6.98 -17.79 1.19
N ILE A 81 6.63 -16.66 0.57
CA ILE A 81 5.30 -16.48 0.01
C ILE A 81 5.10 -17.39 -1.21
N ASP A 82 6.09 -17.54 -2.08
CA ASP A 82 6.01 -18.41 -3.27
C ASP A 82 5.79 -19.87 -2.86
N VAL A 83 6.52 -20.37 -1.86
CA VAL A 83 6.31 -21.72 -1.29
C VAL A 83 4.90 -21.88 -0.71
N LEU A 84 4.38 -20.87 -0.01
CA LEU A 84 3.03 -20.90 0.55
C LEU A 84 1.93 -20.83 -0.52
N MET A 85 2.18 -20.13 -1.62
CA MET A 85 1.22 -19.91 -2.71
C MET A 85 1.29 -21.02 -3.78
N ASN A 86 2.42 -21.72 -3.88
CA ASN A 86 2.64 -22.83 -4.80
C ASN A 86 3.30 -24.03 -4.08
N PRO A 87 2.55 -24.75 -3.22
CA PRO A 87 3.08 -25.85 -2.42
C PRO A 87 3.55 -27.06 -3.26
N ALA A 88 3.23 -27.11 -4.56
CA ALA A 88 3.56 -28.22 -5.45
C ALA A 88 4.86 -28.03 -6.27
N ALA A 89 5.46 -26.83 -6.29
CA ALA A 89 6.65 -26.55 -7.09
C ALA A 89 7.97 -27.24 -6.67
N PRO A 90 8.24 -27.61 -5.41
CA PRO A 90 9.57 -28.16 -5.10
C PRO A 90 9.79 -29.59 -5.59
N ALA A 91 8.76 -30.31 -6.06
CA ALA A 91 8.90 -31.70 -6.52
C ALA A 91 9.37 -31.84 -7.98
N ALA A 92 9.16 -30.83 -8.83
CA ALA A 92 9.47 -30.93 -10.26
C ALA A 92 10.93 -30.56 -10.62
N ALA A 93 11.65 -29.86 -9.73
CA ALA A 93 13.01 -29.38 -10.01
C ALA A 93 14.13 -30.30 -9.51
N VAL A 94 13.80 -31.44 -8.87
CA VAL A 94 14.79 -32.41 -8.35
C VAL A 94 14.83 -33.69 -9.20
N ALA A 95 14.05 -33.77 -10.29
CA ALA A 95 13.96 -34.95 -11.14
C ALA A 95 14.89 -34.92 -12.38
N GLU A 96 15.68 -33.86 -12.58
CA GLU A 96 16.70 -33.80 -13.63
C GLU A 96 18.08 -33.53 -13.02
N ALA A 97 18.62 -34.56 -12.36
CA ALA A 97 20.02 -34.71 -12.01
C ALA A 97 20.52 -36.06 -12.52
#